data_AF-A0A496X6P3-F1
#
_entry.id   AF-A0A496X6P3-F1
#
_cell.length_a   1.000
_cell.length_b   1.000
_cell.length_c   1.000
_cell.angle_alpha   90.00
_cell.angle_beta   90.00
_cell.angle_gamma   90.00
#
_symmetry.space_group_name_H-M   'P 1'
#
loop_
_entity.id
_entity.type
_entity.pdbx_description
1 polymer ?
#
loop_
_entity_poly.entity_id
_entity_poly.type
_entity_poly.pdbx_seq_one_letter_code
_entity_poly.pdbx_strand_id
1 'polypeptide(L)'
;MKQRRLLEGIVIAVVAAIAAAVMMPVLSVVLAPAFILCLLIVVLSFGYLIYLLHRKPHKPGRVTVIGAWLIVSLLTWLFVHSLPGFAAIHLLMIWLVRALYFYNSVLSALADLSLTGLAFITALWAWTSTGSLFLAFWCLFLVQALFVLIPARIPSRSLRARNISTDYLNDHLSNYLNDSPIESPELARQEVFERARRSAQQALRKLAEGH
;
A
#
# COMPACT_ATOMS: atom_id res chain seq x y z
N MET A 1 15.96 -2.14 6.39
CA MET A 1 14.74 -2.93 6.08
C MET A 1 14.23 -2.78 4.63
N LYS A 2 14.24 -1.58 4.01
CA LYS A 2 13.84 -1.39 2.60
C LYS A 2 14.65 -2.21 1.59
N GLN A 3 15.98 -2.30 1.76
CA GLN A 3 16.86 -3.08 0.85
C GLN A 3 16.49 -4.56 0.77
N ARG A 4 16.19 -5.22 1.90
CA ARG A 4 15.79 -6.64 1.90
C ARG A 4 14.49 -6.88 1.11
N ARG A 5 13.56 -5.92 1.13
CA ARG A 5 12.29 -6.01 0.38
C ARG A 5 12.46 -5.82 -1.13
N LEU A 6 13.44 -4.99 -1.52
CA LEU A 6 13.80 -4.79 -2.92
C LEU A 6 14.47 -6.04 -3.49
N LEU A 7 15.45 -6.60 -2.76
CA LEU A 7 16.12 -7.84 -3.14
C LEU A 7 15.14 -9.02 -3.23
N GLU A 8 14.22 -9.15 -2.29
CA GLU A 8 13.16 -10.16 -2.32
C GLU A 8 12.29 -10.04 -3.57
N GLY A 9 11.89 -8.81 -3.95
CA GLY A 9 11.14 -8.56 -5.18
C GLY A 9 11.93 -8.90 -6.46
N ILE A 10 13.22 -8.55 -6.49
CA ILE A 10 14.11 -8.88 -7.62
C ILE A 10 14.26 -10.39 -7.76
N VAL A 11 14.47 -11.13 -6.66
CA VAL A 11 14.59 -12.59 -6.71
C VAL A 11 13.31 -13.23 -7.21
N ILE A 12 12.14 -12.78 -6.72
CA ILE A 12 10.83 -13.27 -7.21
C ILE A 12 10.68 -12.97 -8.71
N ALA A 13 11.10 -11.78 -9.16
CA ALA A 13 11.09 -11.40 -10.57
C ALA A 13 11.96 -12.33 -11.44
N VAL A 14 13.21 -12.59 -11.01
CA VAL A 14 14.13 -13.52 -11.68
C VAL A 14 13.48 -14.90 -11.79
N VAL A 15 13.01 -15.45 -10.67
CA VAL A 15 12.46 -16.80 -10.59
C VAL A 15 11.20 -16.92 -11.46
N ALA A 16 10.31 -15.94 -11.42
CA ALA A 16 9.11 -15.90 -12.26
C ALA A 16 9.46 -15.81 -13.75
N ALA A 17 10.42 -14.96 -14.13
CA ALA A 17 10.84 -14.81 -15.51
C ALA A 17 11.52 -16.08 -16.06
N ILE A 18 12.37 -16.73 -15.26
CA ILE A 18 12.99 -18.02 -15.62
C ILE A 18 11.92 -19.09 -15.76
N ALA A 19 11.02 -19.21 -14.78
CA ALA A 19 9.93 -20.19 -14.83
C ALA A 19 9.08 -20.01 -16.09
N ALA A 20 8.70 -18.77 -16.42
CA ALA A 20 7.95 -18.48 -17.64
C ALA A 20 8.72 -18.84 -18.92
N ALA A 21 10.00 -18.47 -18.98
CA ALA A 21 10.85 -18.75 -20.14
C ALA A 21 11.08 -20.25 -20.37
N VAL A 22 11.22 -21.04 -19.30
CA VAL A 22 11.45 -22.49 -19.36
C VAL A 22 10.15 -23.26 -19.61
N MET A 23 9.04 -22.87 -18.98
CA MET A 23 7.75 -23.56 -19.14
C MET A 23 7.19 -23.42 -20.56
N MET A 24 7.39 -22.28 -21.21
CA MET A 24 6.82 -22.00 -22.53
C MET A 24 7.23 -23.03 -23.61
N PRO A 25 8.52 -23.28 -23.89
CA PRO A 25 8.92 -24.25 -24.91
C PRO A 25 8.50 -25.68 -24.56
N VAL A 26 8.57 -26.05 -23.27
CA VAL A 26 8.19 -27.41 -22.81
C VAL A 26 6.71 -27.68 -23.02
N LEU A 27 5.84 -26.75 -22.64
CA LEU A 27 4.39 -26.91 -22.81
C LEU A 27 3.93 -26.74 -24.26
N SER A 28 4.67 -26.00 -25.09
CA SER A 28 4.30 -25.77 -26.51
C SER A 28 4.29 -27.03 -27.36
N VAL A 29 4.89 -28.12 -26.87
CA VAL A 29 4.83 -29.44 -27.52
C VAL A 29 3.40 -30.00 -27.53
N VAL A 30 2.57 -29.65 -26.53
CA VAL A 30 1.26 -30.27 -26.30
C VAL A 30 0.12 -29.24 -26.33
N LEU A 31 0.40 -27.98 -25.97
CA LEU A 31 -0.63 -26.93 -25.86
C LEU A 31 -0.38 -25.76 -26.80
N ALA A 32 -1.47 -25.11 -27.20
CA ALA A 32 -1.42 -23.88 -27.97
C ALA A 32 -0.71 -22.75 -27.18
N PRO A 33 0.17 -21.95 -27.81
CA PRO A 33 0.92 -20.88 -27.14
C PRO A 33 0.04 -19.91 -26.33
N ALA A 34 -1.12 -19.53 -26.86
CA ALA A 34 -2.04 -18.62 -26.17
C ALA A 34 -2.57 -19.22 -24.86
N PHE A 35 -2.88 -20.52 -24.85
CA PHE A 35 -3.35 -21.22 -23.66
C PHE A 35 -2.27 -21.27 -22.58
N ILE A 36 -1.01 -21.51 -22.98
CA ILE A 36 0.14 -21.56 -22.07
C ILE A 36 0.36 -20.20 -21.40
N LEU A 37 0.26 -19.12 -22.17
CA LEU A 37 0.42 -17.77 -21.62
C LEU A 37 -0.70 -17.41 -20.63
N CYS A 38 -1.96 -17.76 -20.92
CA CYS A 38 -3.04 -17.57 -19.97
C CYS A 38 -2.80 -18.37 -18.68
N LEU A 39 -2.34 -19.63 -18.80
CA LEU A 39 -2.02 -20.48 -17.66
C LEU A 39 -0.86 -19.91 -16.84
N LEU A 40 0.19 -19.41 -17.50
CA LEU A 40 1.31 -18.71 -16.86
C LEU A 40 0.85 -17.48 -16.09
N ILE A 41 -0.01 -16.64 -16.69
CA ILE A 41 -0.57 -15.45 -16.02
C ILE A 41 -1.36 -15.86 -14.77
N VAL A 42 -2.23 -16.87 -14.88
CA VAL A 42 -3.05 -17.41 -13.77
C VAL A 42 -2.16 -17.95 -12.66
N VAL A 43 -1.18 -18.81 -12.98
CA VAL A 43 -0.29 -19.43 -11.98
C VAL A 43 0.60 -18.39 -11.31
N LEU A 44 1.20 -17.47 -12.07
CA LEU A 44 2.05 -16.42 -11.52
C LEU A 44 1.26 -15.46 -10.63
N SER A 45 0.08 -15.03 -11.08
CA SER A 45 -0.77 -14.13 -10.29
C SER A 45 -1.32 -14.80 -9.03
N PHE A 46 -1.68 -16.09 -9.11
CA PHE A 46 -2.08 -16.87 -7.94
C PHE A 46 -0.92 -17.07 -6.96
N GLY A 47 0.26 -17.45 -7.45
CA GLY A 47 1.45 -17.60 -6.61
C GLY A 47 1.79 -16.31 -5.88
N TYR A 48 1.72 -15.18 -6.59
CA TYR A 48 1.91 -13.86 -5.98
C TYR A 48 0.82 -13.51 -4.96
N LEU A 49 -0.44 -13.87 -5.22
CA LEU A 49 -1.55 -13.70 -4.29
C LEU A 49 -1.33 -14.49 -2.98
N ILE A 50 -0.93 -15.76 -3.08
CA ILE A 50 -0.61 -16.60 -1.91
C ILE A 50 0.55 -16.01 -1.11
N TYR A 51 1.60 -15.55 -1.80
CA TYR A 51 2.71 -14.85 -1.17
C TYR A 51 2.24 -13.60 -0.39
N LEU A 52 1.38 -12.77 -0.98
CA LEU A 52 0.78 -11.61 -0.31
C LEU A 52 -0.05 -12.00 0.93
N LEU A 53 -0.87 -13.05 0.81
CA LEU A 53 -1.73 -13.56 1.87
C LEU A 53 -0.95 -14.15 3.05
N HIS A 54 0.19 -14.81 2.80
CA HIS A 54 1.04 -15.33 3.88
C HIS A 54 1.72 -14.22 4.70
N ARG A 55 1.93 -13.04 4.11
CA ARG A 55 2.69 -11.97 4.74
C ARG A 55 1.95 -11.27 5.90
N LYS A 56 0.63 -11.44 6.04
CA LYS A 56 -0.21 -10.78 7.06
C LYS A 56 -1.19 -11.78 7.69
N PRO A 57 -0.84 -12.43 8.82
CA PRO A 57 -1.64 -13.52 9.39
C PRO A 57 -2.96 -13.13 10.07
N HIS A 58 -3.24 -11.84 10.31
CA HIS A 58 -4.31 -11.41 11.24
C HIS A 58 -5.55 -10.74 10.60
N LYS A 59 -5.84 -10.92 9.30
CA LYS A 59 -7.07 -10.38 8.69
C LYS A 59 -8.01 -11.52 8.24
N PRO A 60 -9.26 -11.62 8.77
CA PRO A 60 -10.26 -12.52 8.22
C PRO A 60 -10.63 -12.08 6.80
N GLY A 61 -10.75 -13.03 5.86
CA GLY A 61 -11.05 -12.74 4.44
C GLY A 61 -10.17 -13.46 3.41
N ARG A 62 -9.20 -14.28 3.83
CA ARG A 62 -8.30 -15.02 2.91
C ARG A 62 -9.07 -15.94 1.96
N VAL A 63 -10.05 -16.68 2.49
CA VAL A 63 -10.88 -17.61 1.72
C VAL A 63 -11.74 -16.85 0.71
N THR A 64 -12.33 -15.73 1.10
CA THR A 64 -13.13 -14.88 0.20
C THR A 64 -12.29 -14.33 -0.94
N VAL A 65 -11.05 -13.89 -0.66
CA VAL A 65 -10.14 -13.39 -1.70
C VAL A 65 -9.74 -14.50 -2.67
N ILE A 66 -9.43 -15.69 -2.18
CA ILE A 66 -9.11 -16.84 -3.04
C ILE A 66 -10.32 -17.25 -3.90
N GLY A 67 -11.52 -17.33 -3.29
CA GLY A 67 -12.75 -17.65 -4.01
C GLY A 67 -13.09 -16.61 -5.07
N ALA A 68 -13.04 -15.32 -4.73
CA ALA A 68 -13.26 -14.24 -5.68
C ALA A 68 -12.23 -14.26 -6.81
N TRP A 69 -10.97 -14.57 -6.51
CA TRP A 69 -9.92 -14.73 -7.51
C TRP A 69 -10.22 -15.86 -8.49
N LEU A 70 -10.60 -17.04 -8.01
CA LEU A 70 -10.95 -18.17 -8.88
C LEU A 70 -12.16 -17.86 -9.77
N ILE A 71 -13.20 -17.22 -9.22
CA ILE A 71 -14.39 -16.83 -9.97
C ILE A 71 -14.03 -15.84 -11.08
N VAL A 72 -13.28 -14.77 -10.75
CA VAL A 72 -12.90 -13.77 -11.74
C VAL A 72 -11.96 -14.36 -12.79
N SER A 73 -11.01 -15.22 -12.42
CA SER A 73 -10.14 -15.91 -13.38
C SER A 73 -10.93 -16.77 -14.36
N LEU A 74 -11.93 -17.52 -13.87
CA LEU A 74 -12.82 -18.31 -14.72
C LEU A 74 -13.66 -17.44 -15.66
N LEU A 75 -14.27 -16.37 -15.13
CA LEU A 75 -15.03 -15.43 -15.95
C LEU A 75 -14.14 -14.76 -17.01
N THR A 76 -12.94 -14.34 -16.62
CA THR A 76 -11.99 -13.71 -17.55
C THR A 76 -11.61 -14.68 -18.66
N TRP A 77 -11.40 -15.96 -18.34
CA TRP A 77 -11.11 -16.99 -19.33
C TRP A 77 -12.25 -17.18 -20.35
N LEU A 78 -13.51 -17.11 -19.91
CA LEU A 78 -14.68 -17.31 -20.76
C LEU A 78 -15.01 -16.09 -21.63
N PHE A 79 -14.82 -14.88 -21.10
CA PHE A 79 -15.29 -13.65 -21.75
C PHE A 79 -14.18 -12.86 -22.45
N VAL A 80 -12.92 -12.99 -22.01
CA VAL A 80 -11.80 -12.17 -22.50
C VAL A 80 -10.86 -12.99 -23.36
N HIS A 81 -10.94 -12.77 -24.66
CA HIS A 81 -10.13 -13.47 -25.67
C HIS A 81 -8.81 -12.74 -25.96
N SER A 82 -8.68 -11.46 -25.57
CA SER A 82 -7.47 -10.68 -25.79
C SER A 82 -6.45 -10.94 -24.67
N LEU A 83 -5.24 -11.35 -25.06
CA LEU A 83 -4.16 -11.66 -24.11
C LEU A 83 -3.77 -10.45 -23.22
N PRO A 84 -3.65 -9.21 -23.75
CA PRO A 84 -3.39 -8.05 -22.91
C PRO A 84 -4.54 -7.75 -21.95
N GLY A 85 -5.80 -7.95 -22.37
CA GLY A 85 -6.97 -7.77 -21.51
C GLY A 85 -6.99 -8.77 -20.36
N PHE A 86 -6.68 -10.03 -20.67
CA PHE A 86 -6.56 -11.10 -19.68
C PHE A 86 -5.49 -10.79 -18.63
N ALA A 87 -4.31 -10.34 -19.07
CA ALA A 87 -3.22 -9.92 -18.18
C ALA A 87 -3.61 -8.70 -17.33
N ALA A 88 -4.21 -7.67 -17.94
CA ALA A 88 -4.62 -6.45 -17.25
C ALA A 88 -5.61 -6.73 -16.10
N ILE A 89 -6.59 -7.62 -16.32
CA ILE A 89 -7.55 -7.99 -15.27
C ILE A 89 -6.85 -8.67 -14.09
N HIS A 90 -5.94 -9.63 -14.34
CA HIS A 90 -5.19 -10.29 -13.27
C HIS A 90 -4.28 -9.31 -12.51
N LEU A 91 -3.68 -8.34 -13.20
CA LEU A 91 -2.92 -7.26 -12.57
C LEU A 91 -3.80 -6.35 -11.70
N LEU A 92 -5.00 -5.98 -12.19
CA LEU A 92 -5.97 -5.18 -11.44
C LEU A 92 -6.48 -5.92 -10.20
N MET A 93 -6.69 -7.24 -10.29
CA MET A 93 -7.04 -8.05 -9.13
C MET A 93 -5.95 -8.01 -8.05
N ILE A 94 -4.68 -8.20 -8.45
CA ILE A 94 -3.54 -8.12 -7.54
C ILE A 94 -3.46 -6.73 -6.90
N TRP A 95 -3.60 -5.68 -7.70
CA TRP A 95 -3.63 -4.31 -7.22
C TRP A 95 -4.76 -4.09 -6.22
N LEU A 96 -5.97 -4.59 -6.50
CA LEU A 96 -7.12 -4.44 -5.61
C LEU A 96 -6.86 -5.14 -4.27
N VAL A 97 -6.31 -6.35 -4.27
CA VAL A 97 -5.92 -7.04 -3.03
C VAL A 97 -4.87 -6.24 -2.27
N ARG A 98 -3.88 -5.67 -2.96
CA ARG A 98 -2.84 -4.85 -2.35
C ARG A 98 -3.40 -3.55 -1.76
N ALA A 99 -4.32 -2.89 -2.47
CA ALA A 99 -5.10 -1.74 -2.02
C ALA A 99 -5.84 -2.03 -0.71
N LEU A 100 -6.64 -3.11 -0.66
CA LEU A 100 -7.43 -3.45 0.53
C LEU A 100 -6.59 -3.93 1.72
N TYR A 101 -5.50 -4.67 1.48
CA TYR A 101 -4.75 -5.28 2.57
C TYR A 101 -3.66 -4.37 3.16
N PHE A 102 -3.02 -3.53 2.34
CA PHE A 102 -1.77 -2.85 2.70
C PHE A 102 -1.84 -1.31 2.77
N TYR A 103 -2.84 -0.66 2.16
CA TYR A 103 -2.94 0.81 2.13
C TYR A 103 -4.10 1.33 2.99
N ASN A 104 -3.83 2.38 3.76
CA ASN A 104 -4.85 3.10 4.57
C ASN A 104 -5.25 4.44 3.93
N SER A 105 -4.74 4.77 2.75
CA SER A 105 -5.06 6.01 2.03
C SER A 105 -5.26 5.76 0.54
N VAL A 106 -6.27 6.42 -0.03
CA VAL A 106 -6.62 6.34 -1.46
C VAL A 106 -5.44 6.78 -2.34
N LEU A 107 -4.71 7.82 -1.92
CA LEU A 107 -3.55 8.33 -2.67
C LEU A 107 -2.43 7.29 -2.80
N SER A 108 -2.19 6.48 -1.76
CA SER A 108 -1.17 5.43 -1.78
C SER A 108 -1.61 4.24 -2.65
N ALA A 109 -2.91 3.91 -2.65
CA ALA A 109 -3.49 2.94 -3.56
C ALA A 109 -3.44 3.41 -5.04
N LEU A 110 -3.66 4.69 -5.30
CA LEU A 110 -3.58 5.26 -6.64
C LEU A 110 -2.14 5.27 -7.17
N ALA A 111 -1.16 5.57 -6.32
CA ALA A 111 0.26 5.46 -6.69
C ALA A 111 0.64 4.01 -7.06
N ASP A 112 0.12 3.01 -6.32
CA ASP A 112 0.31 1.59 -6.66
C ASP A 112 -0.40 1.22 -7.98
N LEU A 113 -1.54 1.86 -8.30
CA LEU A 113 -2.22 1.68 -9.58
C LEU A 113 -1.39 2.23 -10.73
N SER A 114 -0.86 3.45 -10.59
CA SER A 114 0.01 4.06 -11.58
C SER A 114 1.27 3.22 -11.80
N LEU A 115 1.87 2.70 -10.73
CA LEU A 115 3.02 1.81 -10.84
C LEU A 115 2.66 0.48 -11.54
N THR A 116 1.47 -0.04 -11.29
CA THR A 116 0.96 -1.26 -11.94
C THR A 116 0.66 -1.04 -13.42
N GLY A 117 0.07 0.09 -13.78
CA GLY A 117 -0.12 0.49 -15.17
C GLY A 117 1.22 0.68 -15.89
N LEU A 118 2.18 1.36 -15.25
CA LEU A 118 3.51 1.55 -15.82
C LEU A 118 4.22 0.21 -16.07
N ALA A 119 4.21 -0.69 -15.08
CA ALA A 119 4.78 -2.03 -15.23
C ALA A 119 4.16 -2.80 -16.40
N PHE A 120 2.84 -2.72 -16.56
CA PHE A 120 2.14 -3.37 -17.67
C PHE A 120 2.52 -2.78 -19.03
N ILE A 121 2.58 -1.45 -19.14
CA ILE A 121 2.99 -0.77 -20.38
C ILE A 121 4.44 -1.13 -20.74
N THR A 122 5.36 -1.12 -19.78
CA THR A 122 6.77 -1.50 -20.01
C THR A 122 6.88 -2.95 -20.46
N ALA A 123 6.10 -3.86 -19.88
CA ALA A 123 6.08 -5.27 -20.28
C ALA A 123 5.55 -5.46 -21.70
N LEU A 124 4.46 -4.78 -22.05
CA LEU A 124 3.94 -4.80 -23.41
C LEU A 124 4.94 -4.23 -24.42
N TRP A 125 5.60 -3.13 -24.08
CA TRP A 125 6.63 -2.53 -24.93
C TRP A 125 7.82 -3.47 -25.13
N ALA A 126 8.29 -4.13 -24.06
CA ALA A 126 9.36 -5.13 -24.17
C ALA A 126 8.94 -6.32 -25.03
N TRP A 127 7.70 -6.79 -24.88
CA TRP A 127 7.13 -7.87 -25.69
C TRP A 127 7.07 -7.52 -27.18
N THR A 128 6.49 -6.37 -27.52
CA THR A 128 6.32 -5.96 -28.92
C THR A 128 7.65 -5.59 -29.58
N SER A 129 8.63 -5.13 -28.80
CA SER A 129 9.93 -4.73 -29.33
C SER A 129 10.92 -5.89 -29.50
N THR A 130 10.83 -6.93 -28.67
CA THR A 130 11.85 -8.01 -28.63
C THR A 130 11.28 -9.42 -28.86
N GLY A 131 9.98 -9.63 -28.68
CA GLY A 131 9.35 -10.95 -28.69
C GLY A 131 9.77 -11.86 -27.52
N SER A 132 10.58 -11.38 -26.57
CA SER A 132 11.11 -12.17 -25.47
C SER A 132 10.16 -12.17 -24.26
N LEU A 133 9.59 -13.33 -23.94
CA LEU A 133 8.77 -13.51 -22.73
C LEU A 133 9.58 -13.23 -21.47
N PHE A 134 10.83 -13.69 -21.44
CA PHE A 134 11.74 -13.46 -20.32
C PHE A 134 11.85 -11.96 -20.01
N LEU A 135 12.12 -11.14 -21.04
CA LEU A 135 12.31 -9.71 -20.87
C LEU A 135 10.99 -8.99 -20.51
N ALA A 136 9.86 -9.42 -21.08
CA ALA A 136 8.55 -8.88 -20.74
C ALA A 136 8.20 -9.11 -19.26
N PHE A 137 8.32 -10.35 -18.77
CA PHE A 137 8.08 -10.66 -17.35
C PHE A 137 9.11 -10.02 -16.43
N TRP A 138 10.38 -9.99 -16.83
CA TRP A 138 11.45 -9.30 -16.11
C TRP A 138 11.10 -7.83 -15.86
N CYS A 139 10.79 -7.09 -16.93
CA CYS A 139 10.43 -5.68 -16.84
C CYS A 139 9.18 -5.47 -15.99
N LEU A 140 8.16 -6.32 -16.17
CA LEU A 140 6.92 -6.25 -15.39
C LEU A 140 7.19 -6.36 -13.89
N PHE A 141 7.89 -7.42 -13.47
CA PHE A 141 8.16 -7.66 -12.06
C PHE A 141 9.20 -6.69 -11.47
N LEU A 142 10.16 -6.22 -12.27
CA LEU A 142 11.15 -5.24 -11.82
C LEU A 142 10.50 -3.90 -11.50
N VAL A 143 9.62 -3.40 -12.37
CA VAL A 143 8.86 -2.16 -12.11
C VAL A 143 7.89 -2.36 -10.94
N GLN A 144 7.25 -3.54 -10.85
CA GLN A 144 6.43 -3.89 -9.67
C GLN A 144 7.24 -3.84 -8.37
N ALA A 145 8.49 -4.31 -8.35
CA ALA A 145 9.34 -4.30 -7.15
C ALA A 145 9.61 -2.89 -6.59
N LEU A 146 9.42 -1.85 -7.41
CA LEU A 146 9.54 -0.46 -7.00
C LEU A 146 8.44 -0.02 -6.01
N PHE A 147 7.39 -0.82 -5.80
CA PHE A 147 6.31 -0.55 -4.84
C PHE A 147 6.82 -0.32 -3.41
N VAL A 148 7.99 -0.86 -3.07
CA VAL A 148 8.67 -0.68 -1.78
C VAL A 148 8.99 0.79 -1.47
N LEU A 149 9.07 1.63 -2.51
CA LEU A 149 9.32 3.07 -2.36
C LEU A 149 8.09 3.84 -1.89
N ILE A 150 6.88 3.33 -2.11
CA ILE A 150 5.63 4.01 -1.79
C ILE A 150 5.38 3.96 -0.27
N PRO A 151 5.36 5.10 0.43
CA PRO A 151 5.13 5.13 1.87
C PRO A 151 3.67 4.76 2.18
N ALA A 152 3.48 3.70 2.99
CA ALA A 152 2.15 3.20 3.38
C ALA A 152 1.36 4.16 4.29
N ARG A 153 2.00 5.22 4.80
CA ARG A 153 1.38 6.26 5.64
C ARG A 153 1.92 7.62 5.22
N ILE A 154 1.02 8.54 4.92
CA ILE A 154 1.35 9.96 4.87
C ILE A 154 1.32 10.43 6.33
N PRO A 155 2.44 10.91 6.90
CA PRO A 155 2.43 11.42 8.26
C PRO A 155 1.51 12.64 8.33
N SER A 156 0.37 12.50 9.01
CA SER A 156 -0.54 13.61 9.30
C SER A 156 0.16 14.57 10.28
N ARG A 157 0.72 15.66 9.76
CA ARG A 157 1.44 16.67 10.55
C ARG A 157 0.56 17.36 11.61
N SER A 158 -0.78 17.37 11.43
CA SER A 158 -1.69 18.13 12.31
C SER A 158 -2.05 17.45 13.63
N LEU A 159 -1.91 16.11 13.76
CA LEU A 159 -2.25 15.41 14.99
C LEU A 159 -1.12 15.41 16.03
N ARG A 160 0.14 15.59 15.59
CA ARG A 160 1.29 15.67 16.50
C ARG A 160 1.34 17.00 17.25
N ALA A 161 0.99 18.11 16.61
CA ALA A 161 0.94 19.41 17.28
C ALA A 161 -0.19 19.47 18.34
N ARG A 162 -1.36 18.86 18.05
CA ARG A 162 -2.49 18.82 18.99
C ARG A 162 -2.20 17.96 20.22
N ASN A 163 -1.65 16.77 20.04
CA ASN A 163 -1.34 15.87 21.16
C ASN A 163 -0.23 16.40 22.06
N ILE A 164 0.77 17.09 21.49
CA ILE A 164 1.85 17.69 22.27
C ILE A 164 1.29 18.78 23.20
N SER A 165 0.40 19.65 22.71
CA SER A 165 -0.21 20.68 23.57
C SER A 165 -1.09 20.08 24.68
N THR A 166 -1.82 19.00 24.41
CA THR A 166 -2.64 18.36 25.45
C THR A 166 -1.81 17.63 26.50
N ASP A 167 -0.71 16.97 26.11
CA ASP A 167 0.19 16.31 27.07
C ASP A 167 0.89 17.32 27.97
N TYR A 168 1.38 18.45 27.42
CA TYR A 168 1.97 19.51 28.23
C TYR A 168 0.96 20.14 29.19
N LEU A 169 -0.27 20.38 28.77
CA LEU A 169 -1.30 20.95 29.66
C LEU A 169 -1.66 19.99 30.79
N ASN A 170 -1.79 18.70 30.47
CA ASN A 170 -2.23 17.69 31.42
C ASN A 170 -1.15 17.38 32.47
N ASP A 171 0.12 17.31 32.04
CA ASP A 171 1.26 17.13 32.94
C ASP A 171 1.46 18.35 33.84
N HIS A 172 1.31 19.56 33.28
CA HIS A 172 1.44 20.78 34.05
C HIS A 172 0.29 20.98 35.05
N LEU A 173 -0.96 20.65 34.67
CA LEU A 173 -2.10 20.65 35.57
C LEU A 173 -1.99 19.59 36.66
N SER A 174 -1.51 18.38 36.33
CA SER A 174 -1.33 17.31 37.30
C SER A 174 -0.31 17.69 38.37
N ASN A 175 0.85 18.25 37.98
CA ASN A 175 1.84 18.72 38.94
C ASN A 175 1.31 19.88 39.80
N TYR A 176 0.57 20.83 39.21
CA TYR A 176 0.00 21.95 39.95
C TYR A 176 -1.11 21.52 40.94
N LEU A 177 -1.91 20.51 40.58
CA LEU A 177 -2.94 19.95 41.46
C LEU A 177 -2.34 19.10 42.59
N ASN A 178 -1.18 18.49 42.39
CA ASN A 178 -0.54 17.63 43.38
C ASN A 178 0.26 18.44 44.43
N ASP A 179 0.79 19.60 44.06
CA ASP A 179 1.50 20.54 44.96
C ASP A 179 0.57 21.57 45.63
N SER A 180 -0.72 21.55 45.30
CA SER A 180 -1.74 22.44 45.85
C SER A 180 -2.17 21.96 47.24
N PRO A 181 -2.06 22.79 48.30
CA PRO A 181 -2.74 22.51 49.56
C PRO A 181 -4.24 22.40 49.26
N ILE A 182 -4.90 21.37 49.83
CA ILE A 182 -6.26 20.93 49.51
C ILE A 182 -7.27 22.10 49.60
N GLU A 183 -7.44 22.84 48.52
CA GLU A 183 -8.64 23.62 48.20
C GLU A 183 -9.32 22.95 47.02
N SER A 184 -10.65 22.98 47.02
CA SER A 184 -11.49 22.16 46.16
C SER A 184 -11.06 22.23 44.68
N PRO A 185 -10.97 21.08 43.98
CA PRO A 185 -10.40 21.00 42.63
C PRO A 185 -11.14 21.84 41.57
N GLU A 186 -12.38 22.27 41.84
CA GLU A 186 -13.10 23.22 40.99
C GLU A 186 -12.56 24.65 41.07
N LEU A 187 -12.16 25.11 42.25
CA LEU A 187 -11.63 26.47 42.47
C LEU A 187 -10.26 26.64 41.78
N ALA A 188 -9.39 25.63 41.91
CA ALA A 188 -8.11 25.59 41.20
C ALA A 188 -8.30 25.62 39.67
N ARG A 189 -9.30 24.89 39.15
CA ARG A 189 -9.60 24.87 37.71
C ARG A 189 -10.11 26.24 37.22
N GLN A 190 -10.91 26.93 38.02
CA GLN A 190 -11.40 28.28 37.69
C GLN A 190 -10.26 29.31 37.71
N GLU A 191 -9.35 29.26 38.69
CA GLU A 191 -8.21 30.18 38.74
C GLU A 191 -7.27 30.03 37.54
N VAL A 192 -6.96 28.80 37.14
CA VAL A 192 -6.09 28.53 35.98
C VAL A 192 -6.74 29.04 34.70
N PHE A 193 -8.06 28.84 34.55
CA PHE A 193 -8.81 29.35 33.41
C PHE A 193 -8.81 30.89 33.37
N GLU A 194 -9.00 31.54 34.52
CA GLU A 194 -8.93 33.00 34.65
C GLU A 194 -7.54 33.57 34.32
N ARG A 195 -6.46 32.93 34.79
CA ARG A 195 -5.09 33.35 34.43
C ARG A 195 -4.81 33.19 32.94
N ALA A 196 -5.23 32.07 32.33
CA ALA A 196 -5.07 31.83 30.90
C ALA A 196 -5.85 32.86 30.05
N ARG A 197 -7.04 33.26 30.51
CA ARG A 197 -7.84 34.31 29.87
C ARG A 197 -7.13 35.66 29.93
N ARG A 198 -6.57 36.04 31.08
CA ARG A 198 -5.84 37.31 31.24
C ARG A 198 -4.57 37.35 30.41
N SER A 199 -3.81 36.26 30.34
CA SER A 199 -2.60 36.20 29.50
C SER A 199 -2.95 36.31 28.01
N ALA A 200 -4.04 35.68 27.58
CA ALA A 200 -4.52 35.81 26.20
C ALA A 200 -4.95 37.26 25.88
N GLN A 201 -5.65 37.93 26.80
CA GLN A 201 -6.03 39.34 26.63
C GLN A 201 -4.83 40.28 26.61
N GLN A 202 -3.79 40.02 27.41
CA GLN A 202 -2.55 40.79 27.38
C GLN A 202 -1.78 40.59 26.07
N ALA A 203 -1.74 39.36 25.55
CA ALA A 203 -1.13 39.09 24.24
C ALA A 203 -1.87 39.82 23.11
N LEU A 204 -3.21 39.83 23.15
CA LEU A 204 -4.03 40.57 22.19
C LEU A 204 -3.84 42.09 22.29
N ARG A 205 -3.70 42.64 23.50
CA ARG A 205 -3.35 44.06 23.70
C ARG A 205 -1.99 44.41 23.13
N LYS A 206 -0.97 43.59 23.39
CA LYS A 206 0.38 43.78 22.83
C LYS A 206 0.40 43.74 21.30
N LEU A 207 -0.47 42.94 20.68
CA LEU A 207 -0.64 42.92 19.22
C LEU A 207 -1.38 44.15 18.69
N ALA A 208 -2.29 44.72 19.48
CA ALA A 208 -3.03 45.94 19.11
C ALA A 208 -2.20 47.22 19.28
N GLU A 209 -1.27 47.26 20.24
CA GLU A 209 -0.35 48.39 20.49
C GLU A 209 0.94 48.33 19.63
N GLY A 210 1.15 47.23 18.90
CA GLY A 210 2.32 47.00 18.04
C GLY A 210 2.17 47.46 16.58
N HIS A 211 1.30 48.42 16.31
CA HIS A 211 1.10 49.06 15.00
C HIS A 211 1.29 50.56 15.08
#